data_AF-A0A4U0R9Q6-F1
#
_entry.id   AF-A0A4U0R9Q6-F1
#
_cell.length_a   1.000
_cell.length_b   1.000
_cell.length_c   1.000
_cell.angle_alpha   90.00
_cell.angle_beta   90.00
_cell.angle_gamma   90.00
#
_symmetry.space_group_name_H-M   'P 1'
#
loop_
_entity.id
_entity.type
_entity.pdbx_description
1 polymer ?
#
loop_
_entity_poly.entity_id
_entity_poly.type
_entity_poly.pdbx_seq_one_letter_code
_entity_poly.pdbx_strand_id
1 'polypeptide(L)'
;MGDESSPQGSRGDTVDLPPSPAQLPRRLLSDPAFLRALKVRDFSVVFSMANGARVSFNRIAEACGMKAERVSKVARGDAAVTGFETVERIADGLRIPGVLLGLAERPWEDTAIAPSPEPSDGDDPMKRRELLRGALAAGLTGSALAALTDTRTSFDQTLAAAPADLSDLEAAAESYGYGYHGQAPARVLADLVTDFADIRPLLDLPQPVATRLRLCRTAGQMAGMTAIVLHDLGSRREARAWFATAAHAAGESGDRQLHAWVMAREAMVGLNYGSPKAAAVLAEQARRTAGTAPTAAATLAAAVAARA
;
A
#
# COMPACT_ATOMS: atom_id res chain seq x y z
N MET A 1 -34.78 -40.20 -31.19
CA MET A 1 -33.88 -39.66 -32.25
C MET A 1 -34.14 -38.16 -32.31
N GLY A 2 -33.14 -37.34 -32.00
CA GLY A 2 -33.24 -35.88 -31.88
C GLY A 2 -33.41 -35.46 -30.41
N ASP A 3 -32.39 -35.33 -29.55
CA ASP A 3 -31.13 -34.57 -29.57
C ASP A 3 -31.23 -33.36 -28.62
N GLU A 4 -30.30 -33.30 -27.67
CA GLU A 4 -30.12 -32.26 -26.64
C GLU A 4 -29.75 -30.93 -27.31
N SER A 5 -30.10 -29.79 -26.70
CA SER A 5 -29.16 -28.67 -26.50
C SER A 5 -29.83 -27.48 -25.81
N SER A 6 -29.38 -27.22 -24.58
CA SER A 6 -29.49 -25.94 -23.86
C SER A 6 -28.84 -24.79 -24.62
N PRO A 7 -29.27 -23.53 -24.44
CA PRO A 7 -28.40 -22.38 -24.66
C PRO A 7 -27.84 -21.89 -23.31
N GLN A 8 -26.54 -22.10 -23.13
CA GLN A 8 -25.71 -21.49 -22.09
C GLN A 8 -25.44 -20.01 -22.42
N GLY A 9 -25.47 -19.18 -21.36
CA GLY A 9 -24.52 -18.09 -21.07
C GLY A 9 -24.09 -17.17 -22.21
N SER A 10 -24.67 -15.96 -22.22
CA SER A 10 -24.02 -14.78 -22.83
C SER A 10 -22.78 -14.42 -22.00
N ARG A 11 -21.61 -14.91 -22.44
CA ARG A 11 -20.29 -14.46 -21.99
C ARG A 11 -20.04 -13.06 -22.55
N GLY A 12 -19.54 -12.19 -21.69
CA GLY A 12 -19.25 -10.80 -21.99
C GLY A 12 -18.25 -10.63 -23.12
N ASP A 13 -18.39 -9.49 -23.79
CA ASP A 13 -17.49 -8.97 -24.80
C ASP A 13 -16.07 -8.86 -24.23
N THR A 14 -15.23 -9.86 -24.53
CA THR A 14 -13.78 -9.70 -24.45
C THR A 14 -13.39 -8.68 -25.51
N VAL A 15 -13.10 -7.44 -25.09
CA VAL A 15 -12.47 -6.44 -25.96
C VAL A 15 -11.06 -6.95 -26.28
N ASP A 16 -10.96 -7.72 -27.35
CA ASP A 16 -9.70 -8.21 -27.89
C ASP A 16 -8.96 -6.99 -28.45
N LEU A 17 -8.11 -6.36 -27.63
CA LEU A 17 -7.27 -5.25 -28.07
C LEU A 17 -6.31 -5.78 -29.14
N PRO A 18 -6.24 -5.17 -30.33
CA PRO A 18 -5.41 -5.67 -31.42
C PRO A 18 -3.94 -5.83 -31.00
N PRO A 19 -3.19 -6.76 -31.61
CA PRO A 19 -1.76 -6.93 -31.32
C PRO A 19 -1.04 -5.61 -31.57
N SER A 20 -0.32 -5.11 -30.55
CA SER A 20 0.42 -3.86 -30.71
C SER A 20 1.53 -4.07 -31.74
N PRO A 21 1.65 -3.19 -32.76
CA PRO A 21 2.71 -3.28 -33.77
C PRO A 21 4.12 -3.08 -33.20
N ALA A 22 4.23 -2.66 -31.93
CA ALA A 22 5.48 -2.41 -31.22
C ALA A 22 5.69 -3.32 -29.99
N GLN A 23 5.01 -4.47 -29.93
CA GLN A 23 5.17 -5.41 -28.82
C GLN A 23 6.64 -5.79 -28.62
N LEU A 24 7.14 -5.62 -27.39
CA LEU A 24 8.52 -5.95 -27.06
C LEU A 24 8.76 -7.47 -27.08
N PRO A 25 9.90 -7.93 -27.62
CA PRO A 25 10.28 -9.33 -27.54
C PRO A 25 10.43 -9.78 -26.08
N ARG A 26 9.95 -10.98 -25.73
CA ARG A 26 10.03 -11.54 -24.37
C ARG A 26 11.47 -11.52 -23.80
N ARG A 27 12.47 -11.78 -24.64
CA ARG A 27 13.90 -11.71 -24.26
C ARG A 27 14.32 -10.36 -23.67
N LEU A 28 13.71 -9.27 -24.12
CA LEU A 28 14.02 -7.92 -23.63
C LEU A 28 13.35 -7.66 -22.29
N LEU A 29 12.14 -8.20 -22.08
CA LEU A 29 11.43 -8.16 -20.79
C LEU A 29 12.12 -9.02 -19.71
N SER A 30 13.03 -9.91 -20.10
CA SER A 30 13.87 -10.69 -19.17
C SER A 30 15.29 -10.13 -18.99
N ASP A 31 15.66 -9.04 -19.68
CA ASP A 31 16.99 -8.43 -19.59
C ASP A 31 17.11 -7.58 -18.31
N PRO A 32 18.07 -7.87 -17.40
CA PRO A 32 18.26 -7.11 -16.17
C PRO A 32 18.52 -5.61 -16.38
N ALA A 33 19.20 -5.23 -17.46
CA ALA A 33 19.46 -3.81 -17.77
C ALA A 33 18.17 -3.10 -18.18
N PHE A 34 17.32 -3.77 -18.95
CA PHE A 34 16.02 -3.25 -19.37
C PHE A 34 15.06 -3.11 -18.19
N LEU A 35 14.98 -4.12 -17.32
CA LEU A 35 14.16 -4.09 -16.11
C LEU A 35 14.57 -2.98 -15.15
N ARG A 36 15.88 -2.74 -14.98
CA ARG A 36 16.36 -1.60 -14.19
C ARG A 36 15.91 -0.27 -14.77
N ALA A 37 16.01 -0.09 -16.08
CA ALA A 37 15.57 1.12 -16.77
C ALA A 37 14.07 1.37 -16.60
N LEU A 38 13.23 0.33 -16.67
CA LEU A 38 11.80 0.43 -16.39
C LEU A 38 11.53 0.87 -14.95
N LYS A 39 12.21 0.25 -13.98
CA LYS A 39 12.02 0.56 -12.54
C LYS A 39 12.36 2.01 -12.19
N VAL A 40 13.41 2.57 -12.80
CA VAL A 40 13.80 3.98 -12.60
C VAL A 40 13.15 4.94 -13.61
N ARG A 41 12.27 4.43 -14.49
CA ARG A 41 11.58 5.18 -15.55
C ARG A 41 12.52 5.93 -16.50
N ASP A 42 13.68 5.33 -16.82
CA ASP A 42 14.61 5.86 -17.81
C ASP A 42 14.17 5.48 -19.24
N PHE A 43 13.29 6.29 -19.81
CA PHE A 43 12.76 6.06 -21.15
C PHE A 43 13.79 6.25 -22.28
N SER A 44 14.93 6.89 -21.99
CA SER A 44 16.03 7.03 -22.95
C SER A 44 16.64 5.66 -23.24
N VAL A 45 16.91 4.90 -22.19
CA VAL A 45 17.43 3.53 -22.26
C VAL A 45 16.36 2.58 -22.81
N VAL A 46 15.11 2.70 -22.35
CA VAL A 46 14.00 1.84 -22.82
C VAL A 46 13.80 1.96 -24.33
N PHE A 47 13.74 3.17 -24.90
CA PHE A 47 13.55 3.33 -26.34
C PHE A 47 14.78 2.91 -27.15
N SER A 48 15.98 3.17 -26.65
CA SER A 48 17.22 2.74 -27.30
C SER A 48 17.35 1.22 -27.36
N MET A 49 17.03 0.53 -26.26
CA MET A 49 17.04 -0.93 -26.18
C MET A 49 15.92 -1.57 -27.01
N ALA A 50 14.71 -0.98 -27.03
CA ALA A 50 13.62 -1.42 -27.88
C ALA A 50 13.98 -1.32 -29.38
N ASN A 51 14.64 -0.23 -29.78
CA ASN A 51 15.14 -0.06 -31.15
C ASN A 51 16.23 -1.09 -31.49
N GLY A 52 17.17 -1.34 -30.57
CA GLY A 52 18.16 -2.43 -30.70
C GLY A 52 17.52 -3.81 -30.84
N ALA A 53 16.34 -4.02 -30.26
CA ALA A 53 15.56 -5.24 -30.36
C ALA A 53 14.67 -5.36 -31.62
N ARG A 54 14.85 -4.45 -32.61
CA ARG A 54 14.13 -4.34 -33.89
C ARG A 54 12.71 -3.72 -33.82
N VAL A 55 12.41 -2.96 -32.76
CA VAL A 55 11.19 -2.13 -32.69
C VAL A 55 11.55 -0.69 -33.07
N SER A 56 11.31 -0.31 -34.32
CA SER A 56 11.72 1.00 -34.83
C SER A 56 11.02 2.17 -34.12
N PHE A 57 11.65 3.33 -34.06
CA PHE A 57 11.05 4.53 -33.43
C PHE A 57 9.70 4.92 -34.03
N ASN A 58 9.47 4.66 -35.33
CA ASN A 58 8.17 4.90 -35.95
C ASN A 58 7.08 3.97 -35.40
N ARG A 59 7.41 2.69 -35.18
CA ARG A 59 6.46 1.74 -34.55
C ARG A 59 6.21 2.08 -33.09
N ILE A 60 7.24 2.46 -32.35
CA ILE A 60 7.11 2.93 -30.96
C ILE A 60 6.20 4.15 -30.91
N ALA A 61 6.42 5.12 -31.80
CA ALA A 61 5.65 6.35 -31.88
C ALA A 61 4.18 6.09 -32.18
N GLU A 62 3.89 5.25 -33.18
CA GLU A 62 2.56 4.81 -33.55
C GLU A 62 1.84 4.12 -32.37
N ALA A 63 2.49 3.14 -31.75
CA ALA A 63 1.90 2.37 -30.65
C ALA A 63 1.69 3.20 -29.37
N CYS A 64 2.54 4.20 -29.09
CA CYS A 64 2.44 5.05 -27.91
C CYS A 64 1.60 6.32 -28.15
N GLY A 65 1.08 6.55 -29.37
CA GLY A 65 0.40 7.79 -29.73
C GLY A 65 1.29 9.03 -29.59
N MET A 66 2.57 8.91 -29.94
CA MET A 66 3.57 9.98 -29.86
C MET A 66 4.07 10.34 -31.27
N LYS A 67 4.59 11.56 -31.45
CA LYS A 67 5.32 11.91 -32.69
C LYS A 67 6.68 11.19 -32.70
N ALA A 68 7.07 10.60 -33.83
CA ALA A 68 8.36 9.89 -33.98
C ALA A 68 9.58 10.77 -33.63
N GLU A 69 9.51 12.06 -33.95
CA GLU A 69 10.53 13.04 -33.57
C GLU A 69 10.73 13.12 -32.03
N ARG A 70 9.64 13.03 -31.26
CA ARG A 70 9.69 13.06 -29.79
C ARG A 70 10.30 11.77 -29.24
N VAL A 71 9.96 10.61 -29.80
CA VAL A 71 10.56 9.32 -29.41
C VAL A 71 12.07 9.33 -29.64
N SER A 72 12.52 9.86 -30.78
CA SER A 72 13.95 10.01 -31.08
C SER A 72 14.66 10.98 -30.13
N LYS A 73 14.04 12.12 -29.76
CA LYS A 73 14.59 13.07 -28.78
C LYS A 73 14.72 12.44 -27.39
N VAL A 74 13.71 11.69 -26.95
CA VAL A 74 13.76 10.95 -25.67
C VAL A 74 14.86 9.88 -25.69
N ALA A 75 14.96 9.09 -26.76
CA ALA A 75 16.00 8.06 -26.87
C ALA A 75 17.43 8.63 -26.80
N ARG A 76 17.64 9.87 -27.27
CA ARG A 76 18.92 10.60 -27.20
C ARG A 76 19.16 11.33 -25.87
N GLY A 77 18.16 11.38 -24.98
CA GLY A 77 18.22 12.11 -23.72
C GLY A 77 17.90 13.60 -23.81
N ASP A 78 17.47 14.10 -24.99
CA ASP A 78 17.15 15.52 -25.21
C ASP A 78 15.74 15.90 -24.75
N ALA A 79 14.93 14.92 -24.35
CA ALA A 79 13.58 15.13 -23.85
C ALA A 79 13.23 14.09 -22.78
N ALA A 80 12.47 14.50 -21.77
CA ALA A 80 12.00 13.60 -20.71
C ALA A 80 10.51 13.24 -20.87
N VAL A 81 10.14 12.07 -20.37
CA VAL A 81 8.74 11.66 -20.20
C VAL A 81 8.37 11.82 -18.74
N THR A 82 7.59 12.84 -18.42
CA THR A 82 7.21 13.19 -17.04
C THR A 82 5.72 13.01 -16.76
N GLY A 83 4.86 13.07 -17.78
CA GLY A 83 3.41 12.96 -17.62
C GLY A 83 2.96 11.51 -17.43
N PHE A 84 2.16 11.27 -16.39
CA PHE A 84 1.62 9.95 -16.06
C PHE A 84 0.89 9.28 -17.24
N GLU A 85 0.00 10.02 -17.92
CA GLU A 85 -0.71 9.56 -19.11
C GLU A 85 0.23 9.16 -20.27
N THR A 86 1.41 9.77 -20.37
CA THR A 86 2.40 9.38 -21.39
C THR A 86 3.10 8.07 -21.02
N VAL A 87 3.34 7.85 -19.72
CA VAL A 87 3.91 6.59 -19.22
C VAL A 87 2.93 5.43 -19.44
N GLU A 88 1.64 5.64 -19.19
CA GLU A 88 0.59 4.67 -19.47
C GLU A 88 0.51 4.28 -20.94
N ARG A 89 0.52 5.27 -21.84
CA ARG A 89 0.54 5.02 -23.30
C ARG A 89 1.79 4.27 -23.76
N ILE A 90 2.94 4.51 -23.14
CA ILE A 90 4.17 3.76 -23.42
C ILE A 90 4.04 2.31 -22.95
N ALA A 91 3.51 2.10 -21.74
CA ALA A 91 3.27 0.76 -21.20
C ALA A 91 2.32 -0.04 -22.11
N ASP A 92 1.22 0.56 -22.54
CA ASP A 92 0.25 -0.07 -23.43
C ASP A 92 0.80 -0.30 -24.83
N GLY A 93 1.45 0.71 -25.41
CA GLY A 93 2.03 0.65 -26.74
C GLY A 93 3.12 -0.40 -26.87
N LEU A 94 3.96 -0.57 -25.84
CA LEU A 94 5.06 -1.54 -25.86
C LEU A 94 4.70 -2.90 -25.24
N ARG A 95 3.49 -3.04 -24.68
CA ARG A 95 3.06 -4.19 -23.88
C ARG A 95 4.04 -4.48 -22.73
N ILE A 96 4.36 -3.44 -21.95
CA ILE A 96 5.18 -3.54 -20.73
C ILE A 96 4.25 -3.68 -19.52
N PRO A 97 4.34 -4.79 -18.74
CA PRO A 97 3.47 -4.98 -17.58
C PRO A 97 3.54 -3.80 -16.61
N GLY A 98 2.38 -3.33 -16.15
CA GLY A 98 2.24 -2.14 -15.33
C GLY A 98 3.10 -2.20 -14.08
N VAL A 99 3.19 -3.39 -13.46
CA VAL A 99 4.03 -3.66 -12.29
C VAL A 99 5.51 -3.30 -12.51
N LEU A 100 6.04 -3.43 -13.74
CA LEU A 100 7.44 -3.12 -14.05
C LEU A 100 7.72 -1.61 -14.11
N LEU A 101 6.67 -0.79 -14.33
CA LEU A 101 6.74 0.67 -14.39
C LEU A 101 6.13 1.34 -13.14
N GLY A 102 5.67 0.55 -12.17
CA GLY A 102 4.93 1.03 -11.00
C GLY A 102 3.58 1.66 -11.38
N LEU A 103 2.90 1.07 -12.36
CA LEU A 103 1.52 1.35 -12.74
C LEU A 103 0.61 0.23 -12.22
N ALA A 104 -0.70 0.52 -12.13
CA ALA A 104 -1.71 -0.53 -11.99
C ALA A 104 -1.69 -1.46 -13.21
N GLU A 105 -2.28 -2.65 -13.05
CA GLU A 105 -2.44 -3.65 -14.10
C GLU A 105 -3.03 -3.03 -15.36
N ARG A 106 -2.40 -3.29 -16.52
CA ARG A 106 -2.86 -2.74 -17.79
C ARG A 106 -3.98 -3.61 -18.38
N PRO A 107 -4.94 -3.05 -19.13
CA PRO A 107 -6.10 -3.79 -19.67
C PRO A 107 -5.79 -4.99 -20.58
N TRP A 108 -4.53 -5.17 -21.00
CA TRP A 108 -4.08 -6.27 -21.84
C TRP A 108 -3.32 -7.35 -21.07
N GLU A 109 -3.06 -7.15 -19.77
CA GLU A 109 -2.43 -8.13 -18.88
C GLU A 109 -3.41 -9.25 -18.49
N ASP A 110 -4.71 -8.92 -18.41
CA ASP A 110 -5.83 -9.86 -18.22
C ASP A 110 -5.88 -10.99 -19.26
N THR A 111 -5.25 -10.82 -20.42
CA THR A 111 -5.25 -11.83 -21.49
C THR A 111 -4.10 -12.84 -21.40
N ALA A 112 -3.12 -12.65 -20.50
CA ALA A 112 -1.85 -13.38 -20.57
C ALA A 112 -1.61 -14.45 -19.49
N ILE A 113 -2.38 -14.53 -18.40
CA ILE A 113 -2.08 -15.45 -17.29
C ILE A 113 -3.36 -16.00 -16.65
N ALA A 114 -3.55 -17.33 -16.73
CA ALA A 114 -4.53 -18.09 -15.94
C ALA A 114 -4.13 -18.11 -14.44
N PRO A 115 -5.09 -18.33 -13.53
CA PRO A 115 -5.33 -17.48 -12.36
C PRO A 115 -4.44 -17.80 -11.16
N SER A 116 -4.20 -16.77 -10.35
CA SER A 116 -3.95 -16.93 -8.91
C SER A 116 -4.90 -15.97 -8.17
N PRO A 117 -5.63 -16.43 -7.15
CA PRO A 117 -6.73 -15.66 -6.57
C PRO A 117 -6.16 -14.70 -5.52
N GLU A 118 -6.35 -13.40 -5.70
CA GLU A 118 -6.48 -12.44 -4.59
C GLU A 118 -7.36 -11.27 -5.07
N PRO A 119 -8.17 -10.68 -4.19
CA PRO A 119 -9.39 -9.96 -4.55
C PRO A 119 -9.09 -8.58 -5.14
N SER A 120 -9.69 -8.32 -6.30
CA SER A 120 -9.79 -7.00 -6.90
C SER A 120 -10.75 -6.15 -6.06
N ASP A 121 -10.19 -5.29 -5.21
CA ASP A 121 -10.85 -4.10 -4.70
C ASP A 121 -10.24 -2.88 -5.40
N GLY A 122 -11.07 -2.14 -6.14
CA GLY A 122 -10.61 -0.96 -6.87
C GLY A 122 -11.48 -0.55 -8.06
N ASP A 123 -12.80 -0.62 -7.94
CA ASP A 123 -13.72 -0.05 -8.92
C ASP A 123 -13.67 1.50 -8.80
N ASP A 124 -13.09 2.18 -9.80
CA ASP A 124 -12.78 3.62 -9.76
C ASP A 124 -14.05 4.48 -9.56
N PRO A 125 -14.23 5.16 -8.41
CA PRO A 125 -15.47 5.83 -8.03
C PRO A 125 -15.85 6.99 -8.95
N MET A 126 -14.89 7.56 -9.70
CA MET A 126 -15.16 8.66 -10.63
C MET A 126 -15.92 8.20 -11.88
N LYS A 127 -15.62 7.01 -12.40
CA LYS A 127 -16.31 6.47 -13.59
C LYS A 127 -17.75 6.06 -13.28
N ARG A 128 -17.98 5.51 -12.09
CA ARG A 128 -19.33 5.16 -11.58
C ARG A 128 -20.22 6.39 -11.43
N ARG A 129 -19.66 7.51 -10.97
CA ARG A 129 -20.35 8.79 -10.73
C ARG A 129 -20.77 9.52 -12.02
N GLU A 130 -19.96 9.47 -13.07
CA GLU A 130 -20.29 10.02 -14.40
C GLU A 130 -21.41 9.22 -15.07
N LEU A 131 -21.33 7.89 -15.03
CA LEU A 131 -22.34 6.99 -15.59
C LEU A 131 -23.70 7.13 -14.88
N LEU A 132 -23.72 7.21 -13.55
CA LEU A 132 -24.95 7.41 -12.76
C LEU A 132 -25.62 8.76 -13.07
N ARG A 133 -24.83 9.82 -13.29
CA ARG A 133 -25.36 11.16 -13.64
C ARG A 133 -25.93 11.21 -15.05
N GLY A 134 -25.25 10.58 -16.02
CA GLY A 134 -25.76 10.47 -17.39
C GLY A 134 -27.07 9.70 -17.46
N ALA A 135 -27.21 8.64 -16.66
CA ALA A 135 -28.41 7.80 -16.65
C ALA A 135 -29.62 8.47 -15.96
N LEU A 136 -29.42 9.29 -14.93
CA LEU A 136 -30.51 10.05 -14.28
C LEU A 136 -31.13 11.12 -15.21
N ALA A 137 -30.35 11.67 -16.16
CA ALA A 137 -30.82 12.68 -17.11
C ALA A 137 -31.70 12.11 -18.24
N ALA A 138 -31.59 10.81 -18.55
CA ALA A 138 -32.33 10.14 -19.64
C ALA A 138 -33.57 9.35 -19.17
N GLY A 139 -33.88 9.37 -17.86
CA GLY A 139 -34.83 8.48 -17.21
C GLY A 139 -34.15 7.20 -16.73
N LEU A 140 -34.57 6.67 -15.57
CA LEU A 140 -33.99 5.47 -14.96
C LEU A 140 -34.22 4.24 -15.87
N THR A 141 -33.25 3.97 -16.75
CA THR A 141 -33.17 2.72 -17.48
C THR A 141 -32.92 1.56 -16.51
N GLY A 142 -33.26 0.32 -16.91
CA GLY A 142 -33.01 -0.86 -16.07
C GLY A 142 -31.55 -1.01 -15.64
N SER A 143 -30.60 -0.58 -16.48
CA SER A 143 -29.17 -0.55 -16.17
C SER A 143 -28.80 0.46 -15.06
N ALA A 144 -29.46 1.60 -15.00
CA ALA A 144 -29.24 2.62 -13.96
C ALA A 144 -29.74 2.15 -12.59
N LEU A 145 -30.92 1.52 -12.57
CA LEU A 145 -31.48 0.90 -11.37
C LEU A 145 -30.64 -0.30 -10.89
N ALA A 146 -30.10 -1.10 -11.80
CA ALA A 146 -29.19 -2.18 -11.46
C ALA A 146 -27.90 -1.66 -10.81
N ALA A 147 -27.28 -0.61 -11.36
CA ALA A 147 -26.09 0.01 -10.79
C ALA A 147 -26.35 0.62 -9.40
N LEU A 148 -27.51 1.26 -9.20
CA LEU A 148 -27.91 1.76 -7.87
C LEU A 148 -28.15 0.63 -6.86
N THR A 149 -28.79 -0.46 -7.30
CA THR A 149 -29.06 -1.63 -6.45
C THR A 149 -27.76 -2.33 -6.07
N ASP A 150 -26.84 -2.48 -7.02
CA ASP A 150 -25.51 -3.03 -6.79
C ASP A 150 -24.71 -2.15 -5.81
N THR A 151 -24.71 -0.83 -6.02
CA THR A 151 -24.08 0.12 -5.10
C THR A 151 -24.67 0.02 -3.68
N ARG A 152 -26.01 -0.05 -3.56
CA ARG A 152 -26.69 -0.20 -2.25
C ARG A 152 -26.31 -1.53 -1.60
N THR A 153 -26.31 -2.62 -2.36
CA THR A 153 -26.03 -3.96 -1.83
C THR A 153 -24.58 -4.07 -1.37
N SER A 154 -23.62 -3.54 -2.14
CA SER A 154 -22.21 -3.43 -1.75
C SER A 154 -22.04 -2.58 -0.47
N PHE A 155 -22.78 -1.47 -0.37
CA PHE A 155 -22.77 -0.61 0.81
C PHE A 155 -23.35 -1.31 2.06
N ASP A 156 -24.49 -2.00 1.90
CA ASP A 156 -25.14 -2.78 2.97
C ASP A 156 -24.25 -3.96 3.42
N GLN A 157 -23.57 -4.63 2.49
CA GLN A 157 -22.60 -5.70 2.80
C GLN A 157 -21.40 -5.17 3.58
N THR A 158 -20.89 -3.99 3.21
CA THR A 158 -19.81 -3.32 3.95
C THR A 158 -20.23 -2.98 5.38
N LEU A 159 -21.49 -2.55 5.57
CA LEU A 159 -22.06 -2.25 6.89
C LEU A 159 -22.37 -3.52 7.71
N ALA A 160 -22.73 -4.62 7.04
CA ALA A 160 -23.05 -5.89 7.67
C ALA A 160 -21.82 -6.78 7.93
N ALA A 161 -20.63 -6.38 7.46
CA ALA A 161 -19.38 -7.09 7.68
C ALA A 161 -19.16 -7.33 9.18
N ALA A 162 -19.00 -8.61 9.55
CA ALA A 162 -18.71 -8.97 10.91
C ALA A 162 -17.33 -8.41 11.31
N PRO A 163 -17.19 -7.84 12.52
CA PRO A 163 -15.91 -7.34 12.98
C PRO A 163 -14.89 -8.48 13.01
N ALA A 164 -13.66 -8.21 12.57
CA ALA A 164 -12.57 -9.16 12.74
C ALA A 164 -12.38 -9.51 14.22
N ASP A 165 -12.12 -10.79 14.49
CA ASP A 165 -11.66 -11.22 15.80
C ASP A 165 -10.19 -10.80 15.98
N LEU A 166 -9.92 -10.04 17.03
CA LEU A 166 -8.59 -9.51 17.34
C LEU A 166 -8.00 -10.15 18.59
N SER A 167 -8.69 -11.12 19.20
CA SER A 167 -8.37 -11.62 20.55
C SER A 167 -6.94 -12.15 20.65
N ASP A 168 -6.49 -12.93 19.66
CA ASP A 168 -5.14 -13.50 19.63
C ASP A 168 -4.07 -12.42 19.46
N LEU A 169 -4.29 -11.45 18.56
CA LEU A 169 -3.37 -10.33 18.33
C LEU A 169 -3.29 -9.38 19.53
N GLU A 170 -4.42 -9.12 20.18
CA GLU A 170 -4.47 -8.32 21.42
C GLU A 170 -3.73 -9.03 22.56
N ALA A 171 -3.90 -10.34 22.71
CA ALA A 171 -3.17 -11.14 23.68
C ALA A 171 -1.66 -11.16 23.39
N ALA A 172 -1.26 -11.28 22.11
CA ALA A 172 0.13 -11.19 21.70
C ALA A 172 0.74 -9.81 22.03
N ALA A 173 0.04 -8.72 21.67
CA ALA A 173 0.46 -7.36 21.99
C ALA A 173 0.60 -7.12 23.51
N GLU A 174 -0.31 -7.67 24.31
CA GLU A 174 -0.22 -7.61 25.76
C GLU A 174 1.00 -8.38 26.28
N SER A 175 1.24 -9.59 25.76
CA SER A 175 2.38 -10.43 26.12
C SER A 175 3.72 -9.70 25.93
N TYR A 176 3.87 -9.00 24.79
CA TYR A 176 5.02 -8.16 24.50
C TYR A 176 5.19 -6.98 25.47
N GLY A 177 4.08 -6.45 26.00
CA GLY A 177 4.09 -5.39 27.00
C GLY A 177 4.84 -5.77 28.29
N TYR A 178 4.93 -7.06 28.60
CA TYR A 178 5.64 -7.57 29.78
C TYR A 178 7.16 -7.78 29.57
N GLY A 179 7.68 -7.48 28.38
CA GLY A 179 9.11 -7.56 28.06
C GLY A 179 9.50 -8.87 27.36
N TYR A 180 10.76 -9.30 27.52
CA TYR A 180 11.33 -10.39 26.72
C TYR A 180 11.13 -11.79 27.31
N HIS A 181 10.67 -11.94 28.55
CA HIS A 181 10.46 -13.25 29.20
C HIS A 181 11.66 -14.22 29.07
N GLY A 182 12.89 -13.70 29.11
CA GLY A 182 14.12 -14.48 28.95
C GLY A 182 14.48 -14.86 27.51
N GLN A 183 13.70 -14.44 26.52
CA GLN A 183 14.00 -14.63 25.10
C GLN A 183 15.05 -13.64 24.60
N ALA A 184 15.77 -14.04 23.54
CA ALA A 184 16.68 -13.14 22.85
C ALA A 184 15.90 -12.06 22.08
N PRO A 185 16.34 -10.78 22.07
CA PRO A 185 15.64 -9.70 21.39
C PRO A 185 15.37 -9.99 19.90
N ALA A 186 16.31 -10.65 19.21
CA ALA A 186 16.14 -11.04 17.80
C ALA A 186 14.99 -12.05 17.58
N ARG A 187 14.70 -12.91 18.57
CA ARG A 187 13.58 -13.85 18.50
C ARG A 187 12.25 -13.11 18.65
N VAL A 188 12.15 -12.23 19.64
CA VAL A 188 10.98 -11.35 19.85
C VAL A 188 10.72 -10.50 18.60
N LEU A 189 11.76 -9.99 17.94
CA LEU A 189 11.61 -9.25 16.68
C LEU A 189 11.01 -10.11 15.57
N ALA A 190 11.42 -11.37 15.43
CA ALA A 190 10.90 -12.27 14.41
C ALA A 190 9.42 -12.62 14.67
N ASP A 191 9.05 -12.82 15.93
CA ASP A 191 7.65 -13.06 16.31
C ASP A 191 6.80 -11.79 16.02
N LEU A 192 7.28 -10.59 16.40
CA LEU A 192 6.63 -9.31 16.07
C LEU A 192 6.43 -9.08 14.56
N VAL A 193 7.40 -9.46 13.72
CA VAL A 193 7.27 -9.35 12.26
C VAL A 193 6.16 -10.25 11.73
N THR A 194 5.98 -11.44 12.34
CA THR A 194 4.91 -12.36 11.98
C THR A 194 3.56 -11.78 12.35
N ASP A 195 3.40 -11.30 13.59
CA ASP A 195 2.14 -10.70 14.05
C ASP A 195 1.76 -9.43 13.25
N PHE A 196 2.75 -8.64 12.81
CA PHE A 196 2.51 -7.51 11.91
C PHE A 196 2.02 -7.91 10.53
N ALA A 197 2.45 -9.07 10.02
CA ALA A 197 1.95 -9.59 8.75
C ALA A 197 0.46 -9.95 8.85
N ASP A 198 0.00 -10.38 10.02
CA ASP A 198 -1.40 -10.72 10.29
C ASP A 198 -2.30 -9.48 10.48
N ILE A 199 -1.75 -8.38 11.02
CA ILE A 199 -2.48 -7.11 11.18
C ILE A 199 -2.80 -6.44 9.84
N ARG A 200 -1.89 -6.54 8.87
CA ARG A 200 -1.98 -5.76 7.62
C ARG A 200 -3.26 -6.04 6.81
N PRO A 201 -3.65 -7.29 6.51
CA PRO A 201 -4.90 -7.58 5.82
C PRO A 201 -6.12 -7.03 6.54
N LEU A 202 -6.11 -7.02 7.88
CA LEU A 202 -7.22 -6.51 8.68
C LEU A 202 -7.40 -4.99 8.59
N LEU A 203 -6.32 -4.25 8.30
CA LEU A 203 -6.35 -2.80 8.06
C LEU A 203 -6.84 -2.44 6.65
N ASP A 204 -6.62 -3.33 5.68
CA ASP A 204 -7.03 -3.14 4.29
C ASP A 204 -8.54 -3.43 4.11
N LEU A 205 -9.12 -4.24 4.99
CA LEU A 205 -10.56 -4.55 4.97
C LEU A 205 -11.41 -3.44 5.62
N PRO A 206 -12.63 -3.19 5.11
CA PRO A 206 -13.61 -2.36 5.81
C PRO A 206 -13.95 -2.95 7.18
N GLN A 207 -13.78 -2.16 8.25
CA GLN A 207 -14.05 -2.57 9.62
C GLN A 207 -14.96 -1.54 10.31
N PRO A 208 -15.82 -1.98 11.26
CA PRO A 208 -16.48 -1.06 12.17
C PRO A 208 -15.46 -0.18 12.88
N VAL A 209 -15.80 1.10 13.11
CA VAL A 209 -14.89 2.09 13.71
C VAL A 209 -14.29 1.57 15.02
N ALA A 210 -15.09 0.93 15.87
CA ALA A 210 -14.61 0.36 17.13
C ALA A 210 -13.52 -0.70 16.94
N THR A 211 -13.67 -1.58 15.96
CA THR A 211 -12.67 -2.61 15.61
C THR A 211 -11.41 -1.97 15.03
N ARG A 212 -11.57 -0.96 14.17
CA ARG A 212 -10.42 -0.22 13.60
C ARG A 212 -9.60 0.50 14.67
N LEU A 213 -10.25 1.12 15.66
CA LEU A 213 -9.55 1.75 16.79
C LEU A 213 -8.77 0.72 17.64
N ARG A 214 -9.36 -0.46 17.88
CA ARG A 214 -8.67 -1.57 18.56
C ARG A 214 -7.47 -2.07 17.76
N LEU A 215 -7.62 -2.25 16.45
CA LEU A 215 -6.54 -2.66 15.56
C LEU A 215 -5.39 -1.64 15.54
N CYS A 216 -5.71 -0.34 15.48
CA CYS A 216 -4.71 0.73 15.59
C CYS A 216 -4.00 0.71 16.96
N ARG A 217 -4.73 0.43 18.05
CA ARG A 217 -4.13 0.29 19.40
C ARG A 217 -3.15 -0.88 19.43
N THR A 218 -3.56 -2.07 18.95
CA THR A 218 -2.72 -3.28 18.90
C THR A 218 -1.48 -3.05 18.02
N ALA A 219 -1.65 -2.47 16.83
CA ALA A 219 -0.55 -2.11 15.94
C ALA A 219 0.42 -1.11 16.59
N GLY A 220 -0.11 -0.12 17.32
CA GLY A 220 0.71 0.86 18.06
C GLY A 220 1.52 0.23 19.18
N GLN A 221 0.95 -0.72 19.92
CA GLN A 221 1.65 -1.49 20.96
C GLN A 221 2.78 -2.34 20.36
N MET A 222 2.48 -3.13 19.33
CA MET A 222 3.49 -3.96 18.65
C MET A 222 4.59 -3.10 18.03
N ALA A 223 4.26 -1.99 17.36
CA ALA A 223 5.24 -1.08 16.76
C ALA A 223 6.15 -0.46 17.82
N GLY A 224 5.60 -0.09 18.97
CA GLY A 224 6.37 0.42 20.10
C GLY A 224 7.33 -0.63 20.65
N MET A 225 6.90 -1.90 20.74
CA MET A 225 7.78 -2.98 21.14
C MET A 225 8.88 -3.25 20.10
N THR A 226 8.54 -3.27 18.81
CA THR A 226 9.51 -3.39 17.71
C THR A 226 10.57 -2.31 17.80
N ALA A 227 10.17 -1.07 18.11
CA ALA A 227 11.09 0.04 18.30
C ALA A 227 12.05 -0.17 19.50
N ILE A 228 11.53 -0.67 20.63
CA ILE A 228 12.34 -1.01 21.81
C ILE A 228 13.35 -2.10 21.48
N VAL A 229 12.91 -3.20 20.85
CA VAL A 229 13.77 -4.31 20.43
C VAL A 229 14.86 -3.86 19.48
N LEU A 230 14.52 -3.05 18.47
CA LEU A 230 15.49 -2.50 17.53
C LEU A 230 16.48 -1.55 18.18
N HIS A 231 16.05 -0.78 19.19
CA HIS A 231 16.93 0.06 19.99
C HIS A 231 17.95 -0.79 20.76
N ASP A 232 17.50 -1.87 21.40
CA ASP A 232 18.36 -2.79 22.16
C ASP A 232 19.34 -3.55 21.24
N LEU A 233 18.95 -3.80 19.98
CA LEU A 233 19.81 -4.35 18.93
C LEU A 233 20.72 -3.29 18.27
N GLY A 234 20.69 -2.02 18.69
CA GLY A 234 21.53 -0.94 18.17
C GLY A 234 21.07 -0.34 16.83
N SER A 235 19.92 -0.75 16.30
CA SER A 235 19.37 -0.27 15.02
C SER A 235 18.63 1.06 15.17
N ARG A 236 19.37 2.12 15.55
CA ARG A 236 18.82 3.43 15.93
C ARG A 236 17.87 4.05 14.89
N ARG A 237 18.23 4.01 13.62
CA ARG A 237 17.43 4.62 12.53
C ARG A 237 16.07 3.93 12.40
N GLU A 238 16.08 2.60 12.39
CA GLU A 238 14.85 1.80 12.31
C GLU A 238 14.02 1.95 13.57
N ALA A 239 14.62 1.91 14.76
CA ALA A 239 13.92 2.15 16.03
C ALA A 239 13.15 3.48 16.01
N ARG A 240 13.77 4.58 15.52
CA ARG A 240 13.11 5.88 15.41
C ARG A 240 11.94 5.87 14.42
N ALA A 241 12.09 5.17 13.29
CA ALA A 241 10.99 5.02 12.33
C ALA A 241 9.81 4.24 12.95
N TRP A 242 10.10 3.16 13.68
CA TRP A 242 9.08 2.38 14.37
C TRP A 242 8.41 3.13 15.53
N PHE A 243 9.13 3.98 16.26
CA PHE A 243 8.49 4.89 17.23
C PHE A 243 7.52 5.87 16.56
N ALA A 244 7.86 6.39 15.38
CA ALA A 244 6.94 7.26 14.63
C ALA A 244 5.69 6.50 14.16
N THR A 245 5.84 5.26 13.66
CA THR A 245 4.70 4.39 13.34
C THR A 245 3.83 4.12 14.55
N ALA A 246 4.44 3.81 15.70
CA ALA A 246 3.72 3.56 16.95
C ALA A 246 2.94 4.79 17.42
N ALA A 247 3.54 5.98 17.34
CA ALA A 247 2.88 7.23 17.72
C ALA A 247 1.69 7.56 16.80
N HIS A 248 1.83 7.32 15.49
CA HIS A 248 0.74 7.50 14.55
C HIS A 248 -0.43 6.54 14.85
N ALA A 249 -0.16 5.24 15.00
CA ALA A 249 -1.17 4.25 15.32
C ALA A 249 -1.85 4.50 16.68
N ALA A 250 -1.08 4.90 17.69
CA ALA A 250 -1.61 5.30 18.99
C ALA A 250 -2.54 6.52 18.89
N GLY A 251 -2.16 7.52 18.08
CA GLY A 251 -2.99 8.69 17.76
C GLY A 251 -4.33 8.29 17.12
N GLU A 252 -4.29 7.45 16.08
CA GLU A 252 -5.48 6.95 15.39
C GLU A 252 -6.39 6.13 16.32
N SER A 253 -5.83 5.36 17.25
CA SER A 253 -6.62 4.60 18.23
C SER A 253 -7.36 5.47 19.26
N GLY A 254 -6.94 6.72 19.43
CA GLY A 254 -7.40 7.60 20.52
C GLY A 254 -6.90 7.20 21.92
N ASP A 255 -6.08 6.16 22.07
CA ASP A 255 -5.51 5.76 23.35
C ASP A 255 -4.37 6.70 23.78
N ARG A 256 -4.74 7.67 24.62
CA ARG A 256 -3.80 8.64 25.20
C ARG A 256 -2.72 7.99 26.05
N GLN A 257 -3.00 6.88 26.73
CA GLN A 257 -1.99 6.22 27.58
C GLN A 257 -0.95 5.51 26.74
N LEU A 258 -1.37 4.83 25.67
CA LEU A 258 -0.46 4.24 24.69
C LEU A 258 0.41 5.33 24.05
N HIS A 259 -0.20 6.42 23.59
CA HIS A 259 0.53 7.51 22.95
C HIS A 259 1.57 8.13 23.90
N ALA A 260 1.19 8.39 25.15
CA ALA A 260 2.11 8.87 26.18
C ALA A 260 3.26 7.89 26.45
N TRP A 261 2.95 6.58 26.52
CA TRP A 261 3.97 5.55 26.73
C TRP A 261 4.98 5.49 25.58
N VAL A 262 4.52 5.52 24.33
CA VAL A 262 5.39 5.53 23.13
C VAL A 262 6.34 6.73 23.16
N MET A 263 5.83 7.94 23.41
CA MET A 263 6.67 9.14 23.48
C MET A 263 7.67 9.09 24.63
N ALA A 264 7.26 8.59 25.79
CA ALA A 264 8.15 8.44 26.95
C ALA A 264 9.28 7.44 26.67
N ARG A 265 8.98 6.33 25.97
CA ARG A 265 9.97 5.35 25.52
C ARG A 265 10.92 5.92 24.47
N GLU A 266 10.41 6.66 23.49
CA GLU A 266 11.27 7.34 22.50
C GLU A 266 12.18 8.37 23.18
N ALA A 267 11.69 9.09 24.20
CA ALA A 267 12.51 10.05 24.94
C ALA A 267 13.72 9.39 25.64
N MET A 268 13.59 8.14 26.12
CA MET A 268 14.73 7.38 26.66
C MET A 268 15.84 7.18 25.61
N VAL A 269 15.48 6.99 24.35
CA VAL A 269 16.44 6.86 23.23
C VAL A 269 17.28 8.14 23.12
N GLY A 270 16.63 9.31 23.24
CA GLY A 270 17.30 10.61 23.19
C GLY A 270 18.35 10.81 24.28
N LEU A 271 18.12 10.27 25.49
CA LEU A 271 19.11 10.27 26.58
C LEU A 271 20.33 9.41 26.24
N ASN A 272 20.11 8.21 25.70
CA ASN A 272 21.17 7.24 25.43
C ASN A 272 22.11 7.67 24.29
N TYR A 273 21.66 8.56 23.40
CA TYR A 273 22.44 9.01 22.23
C TYR A 273 22.83 10.49 22.26
N GLY A 274 22.89 11.11 23.44
CA GLY A 274 23.52 12.43 23.63
C GLY A 274 22.64 13.64 23.29
N SER A 275 21.32 13.51 23.32
CA SER A 275 20.37 14.61 23.06
C SER A 275 19.42 14.88 24.25
N PRO A 276 19.94 15.17 25.45
CA PRO A 276 19.14 15.26 26.67
C PRO A 276 18.04 16.34 26.60
N LYS A 277 18.34 17.53 26.06
CA LYS A 277 17.31 18.59 25.89
C LYS A 277 16.12 18.15 25.05
N ALA A 278 16.36 17.41 23.97
CA ALA A 278 15.29 16.88 23.12
C ALA A 278 14.48 15.79 23.86
N ALA A 279 15.16 14.94 24.64
CA ALA A 279 14.51 13.96 25.50
C ALA A 279 13.63 14.62 26.56
N ALA A 280 14.08 15.70 27.21
CA ALA A 280 13.28 16.45 28.19
C ALA A 280 11.99 17.00 27.58
N VAL A 281 12.09 17.61 26.39
CA VAL A 281 10.91 18.17 25.69
C VAL A 281 9.90 17.07 25.36
N LEU A 282 10.36 15.95 24.82
CA LEU A 282 9.50 14.83 24.45
C LEU A 282 8.89 14.15 25.67
N ALA A 283 9.65 14.02 26.76
CA ALA A 283 9.15 13.49 28.03
C ALA A 283 8.08 14.40 28.65
N GLU A 284 8.24 15.73 28.58
CA GLU A 284 7.21 16.64 29.08
C GLU A 284 5.95 16.64 28.19
N GLN A 285 6.09 16.45 26.88
CA GLN A 285 4.95 16.19 25.99
C GLN A 285 4.23 14.88 26.37
N ALA A 286 4.99 13.81 26.63
CA ALA A 286 4.43 12.54 27.08
C ALA A 286 3.62 12.68 28.39
N ARG A 287 4.12 13.45 29.36
CA ARG A 287 3.39 13.75 30.61
C ARG A 287 2.08 14.47 30.34
N ARG A 288 2.10 15.51 29.51
CA ARG A 288 0.88 16.24 29.15
C ARG A 288 -0.15 15.35 28.48
N THR A 289 0.27 14.44 27.60
CA THR A 289 -0.62 13.49 26.93
C THR A 289 -1.19 12.44 27.89
N ALA A 290 -0.39 11.97 28.87
CA ALA A 290 -0.85 11.03 29.90
C ALA A 290 -1.93 11.65 30.81
N GLY A 291 -1.94 12.97 30.95
CA GLY A 291 -2.86 13.71 31.80
C GLY A 291 -2.39 13.80 33.26
N THR A 292 -3.32 14.04 34.18
CA THR A 292 -3.02 14.28 35.61
C THR A 292 -3.10 13.02 36.46
N ALA A 293 -3.66 11.93 35.94
CA ALA A 293 -3.75 10.67 36.65
C ALA A 293 -2.36 9.99 36.75
N PRO A 294 -2.03 9.32 37.86
CA PRO A 294 -0.81 8.56 37.98
C PRO A 294 -0.87 7.33 37.07
N THR A 295 -0.01 7.27 36.07
CA THR A 295 0.10 6.13 35.14
C THR A 295 1.55 5.74 34.91
N ALA A 296 1.78 4.50 34.46
CA ALA A 296 3.13 4.03 34.15
C ALA A 296 3.83 4.93 33.11
N ALA A 297 3.09 5.43 32.12
CA ALA A 297 3.58 6.36 31.12
C ALA A 297 4.00 7.71 31.73
N ALA A 298 3.17 8.28 32.61
CA ALA A 298 3.48 9.54 33.30
C ALA A 298 4.71 9.40 34.21
N THR A 299 4.82 8.30 34.96
CA THR A 299 5.98 8.01 35.83
C THR A 299 7.25 7.83 35.02
N LEU A 300 7.20 7.07 33.92
CA LEU A 300 8.33 6.90 33.02
C LEU A 300 8.80 8.23 32.44
N ALA A 301 7.86 9.03 31.95
CA ALA A 301 8.16 10.34 31.38
C ALA A 301 8.77 11.29 32.42
N ALA A 302 8.27 11.30 33.66
CA ALA A 302 8.87 12.08 34.74
C ALA A 302 10.31 11.63 35.05
N ALA A 303 10.58 10.32 35.06
CA ALA A 303 11.92 9.78 35.27
C ALA A 303 12.89 10.18 34.14
N VAL A 304 12.43 10.15 32.88
CA VAL A 304 13.23 10.59 31.72
C VAL A 304 13.51 12.10 31.79
N ALA A 305 12.51 12.91 32.11
CA ALA A 305 12.67 14.35 32.25
C ALA A 305 13.64 14.73 33.38
N ALA A 306 13.62 14.00 34.50
CA ALA A 306 14.53 14.23 35.62
C ALA A 306 16.00 13.86 35.32
N ARG A 307 16.23 12.97 34.35
CA ARG A 307 17.57 12.50 33.96
C ARG A 307 18.20 13.32 32.82
N ALA A 308 17.40 14.10 32.10
CA ALA A 308 17.81 14.96 30.99
C ALA A 308 18.42 16.28 31.48
#